data_AF-A0A0G0JD05-F1
#
_entry.id   AF-A0A0G0JD05-F1
#
_cell.length_a   1.000
_cell.length_b   1.000
_cell.length_c   1.000
_cell.angle_alpha   90.00
_cell.angle_beta   90.00
_cell.angle_gamma   90.00
#
_symmetry.space_group_name_H-M   'P 1'
#
loop_
_entity.id
_entity.type
_entity.pdbx_description
1 polymer ?
#
loop_
_entity_poly.entity_id
_entity_poly.type
_entity_poly.pdbx_seq_one_letter_code
_entity_poly.pdbx_strand_id
1 'polypeptide(L)'
;MPISSDFTIDYVNKRVYHSSGTTIYTVNELYSYLMDTFDELTQMDDTIPMSAQTPTEYTLINAWFMDDVSFKYLKTGAVQTNGWTSGGIRIKPYDATGAGTAFGSSDIGKVITETDTGQTGTILFYDERTATEIGYVWIRPTSGSDTFADVNSAYTVASSSASGVFTAASASGENLWSNIYTLGSIEEDDSQQIYIEQDGSRIFSGSEWWPEAGTRHIDVLIKVKEAGTEINGAQITVFLRHYPSGGNADLYDHFGIDLTSGGRNAVPLATSPDLNNTTATATVSGYSDIKIVFVNGTVTYSAISGDFTNLETVTWTGGSGTFLKQTTSTGSGTMTIGNVTGDAGPLNTETITGSSSGKTATASANMANAYTVGKAFTQGTDNNYSVVIGSATRVLSQVYEYLKYVTRIGSTYTMYPTATAQGGAISFTTKQGQLYIRAHEDNQTTPTNTFSPVKASPFGTFAGGKFFGARPELSAD
;
A
#
# COMPACT_ATOMS: atom_id res chain seq x y z
N MET A 1 15.56 29.41 2.99
CA MET A 1 16.02 29.97 1.70
C MET A 1 14.79 30.57 1.02
N PRO A 2 14.92 31.53 0.09
CA PRO A 2 13.75 32.02 -0.63
C PRO A 2 13.20 30.92 -1.54
N ILE A 3 11.89 30.79 -1.64
CA ILE A 3 11.25 29.76 -2.49
C ILE A 3 11.66 29.85 -3.97
N SER A 4 12.04 31.04 -4.45
CA SER A 4 12.54 31.26 -5.82
C SER A 4 13.91 30.63 -6.12
N SER A 5 14.68 30.20 -5.10
CA SER A 5 15.89 29.40 -5.32
C SER A 5 15.59 27.91 -5.49
N ASP A 6 14.48 27.46 -4.92
CA ASP A 6 14.15 26.03 -4.78
C ASP A 6 13.11 25.61 -5.84
N PHE A 7 12.22 26.51 -6.27
CA PHE A 7 11.22 26.29 -7.32
C PHE A 7 11.52 27.07 -8.61
N THR A 8 11.50 26.35 -9.74
CA THR A 8 11.71 26.90 -11.08
C THR A 8 10.41 26.93 -11.88
N ILE A 9 10.22 28.01 -12.64
CA ILE A 9 9.11 28.19 -13.59
C ILE A 9 9.68 28.05 -15.01
N ASP A 10 9.17 27.08 -15.77
CA ASP A 10 9.44 26.90 -17.18
C ASP A 10 8.23 27.42 -17.96
N TYR A 11 8.35 28.66 -18.44
CA TYR A 11 7.32 29.37 -19.18
C TYR A 11 7.02 28.71 -20.54
N VAL A 12 8.04 28.16 -21.21
CA VAL A 12 7.90 27.52 -22.53
C VAL A 12 7.06 26.27 -22.43
N ASN A 13 7.37 25.39 -21.47
CA ASN A 13 6.65 24.14 -21.29
C ASN A 13 5.52 24.26 -20.25
N LYS A 14 5.22 25.46 -19.73
CA LYS A 14 4.23 25.68 -18.67
C LYS A 14 4.37 24.68 -17.52
N ARG A 15 5.55 24.66 -16.89
CA ARG A 15 5.84 23.78 -15.74
C ARG A 15 6.30 24.59 -14.54
N VAL A 16 5.88 24.16 -13.36
CA VAL A 16 6.44 24.61 -12.08
C VAL A 16 6.99 23.37 -11.38
N TYR A 17 8.25 23.40 -10.98
CA TYR A 17 8.89 22.24 -10.34
C TYR A 17 9.94 22.66 -9.31
N HIS A 18 10.11 21.84 -8.29
CA HIS A 18 11.17 21.98 -7.30
C HIS A 18 12.49 21.51 -7.92
N SER A 19 13.43 22.44 -8.12
CA SER A 19 14.68 22.23 -8.84
C SER A 19 15.90 22.09 -7.93
N SER A 20 15.84 22.58 -6.69
CA SER A 20 16.97 22.52 -5.76
C SER A 20 16.55 22.69 -4.30
N GLY A 21 17.43 22.34 -3.36
CA GLY A 21 17.17 22.50 -1.93
C GLY A 21 16.43 21.33 -1.29
N THR A 22 16.10 21.49 -0.01
CA THR A 22 15.33 20.50 0.78
C THR A 22 14.27 21.18 1.66
N THR A 23 14.01 22.46 1.42
CA THR A 23 13.08 23.26 2.23
C THR A 23 11.65 22.86 1.89
N ILE A 24 10.82 22.60 2.90
CA ILE A 24 9.39 22.34 2.72
C ILE A 24 8.63 23.66 2.92
N TYR A 25 7.87 24.07 1.92
CA TYR A 25 7.10 25.31 1.91
C TYR A 25 5.61 25.02 2.08
N THR A 26 4.84 25.98 2.59
CA THR A 26 3.38 25.90 2.53
C THR A 26 2.89 26.08 1.09
N VAL A 27 1.75 25.47 0.74
CA VAL A 27 1.12 25.72 -0.57
C VAL A 27 0.79 27.21 -0.75
N ASN A 28 0.51 27.93 0.34
CA ASN A 28 0.30 29.37 0.33
C ASN A 28 1.56 30.17 -0.07
N GLU A 29 2.74 29.76 0.42
CA GLU A 29 4.02 30.37 0.01
C GLU A 29 4.30 30.16 -1.47
N LEU A 30 4.06 28.95 -1.99
CA LEU A 30 4.16 28.68 -3.43
C LEU A 30 3.19 29.55 -4.23
N TYR A 31 1.92 29.60 -3.81
CA TYR A 31 0.91 30.43 -4.46
C TYR A 31 1.32 31.91 -4.48
N SER A 32 1.76 32.46 -3.34
CA SER A 32 2.17 33.86 -3.22
C SER A 32 3.36 34.17 -4.12
N TYR A 33 4.37 33.30 -4.15
CA TYR A 33 5.50 33.43 -5.07
C TYR A 33 5.07 33.44 -6.54
N LEU A 34 4.13 32.56 -6.92
CA LEU A 34 3.61 32.53 -8.28
C LEU A 34 2.79 33.79 -8.61
N MET A 35 2.01 34.33 -7.68
CA MET A 35 1.27 35.57 -7.92
C MET A 35 2.23 36.75 -8.10
N ASP A 36 3.22 36.90 -7.22
CA ASP A 36 4.21 37.97 -7.31
C ASP A 36 5.00 37.89 -8.63
N THR A 37 5.39 36.68 -9.05
CA THR A 37 6.18 36.51 -10.28
C THR A 37 5.39 36.82 -11.55
N PHE A 38 4.09 36.53 -11.58
CA PHE A 38 3.24 36.76 -12.76
C PHE A 38 2.60 38.16 -12.80
N ASP A 39 2.71 38.95 -11.73
CA ASP A 39 2.34 40.37 -11.72
C ASP A 39 3.45 41.28 -12.28
N GLU A 40 4.65 40.74 -12.49
CA GLU A 40 5.75 41.47 -13.10
C GLU A 40 5.46 41.80 -14.58
N LEU A 41 5.90 43.00 -15.00
CA LEU A 41 5.65 43.54 -16.34
C LEU A 41 6.06 42.60 -17.49
N THR A 42 7.09 41.80 -17.28
CA THR A 42 7.62 40.85 -18.28
C THR A 42 6.80 39.58 -18.43
N GLN A 43 5.88 39.29 -17.52
CA GLN A 43 5.09 38.06 -17.46
C GLN A 43 3.59 38.33 -17.68
N MET A 44 3.21 39.56 -18.03
CA MET A 44 1.81 39.94 -18.26
C MET A 44 1.14 39.21 -19.43
N ASP A 45 1.92 38.63 -20.35
CA ASP A 45 1.43 37.82 -21.48
C ASP A 45 1.30 36.33 -21.13
N ASP A 46 1.88 35.89 -20.01
CA ASP A 46 1.80 34.52 -19.54
C ASP A 46 0.51 34.25 -18.75
N THR A 47 -0.05 33.07 -18.96
CA THR A 47 -1.24 32.63 -18.22
C THR A 47 -0.87 32.24 -16.79
N ILE A 48 -1.59 32.75 -15.80
CA ILE A 48 -1.39 32.44 -14.37
C ILE A 48 -1.50 30.92 -14.12
N PRO A 49 -0.59 30.31 -13.34
CA PRO A 49 -0.51 28.86 -13.14
C PRO A 49 -1.46 28.30 -12.07
N MET A 50 -1.86 29.13 -11.10
CA MET A 50 -2.53 28.66 -9.89
C MET A 50 -3.60 29.65 -9.43
N SER A 51 -4.70 29.12 -8.92
CA SER A 51 -5.76 29.90 -8.26
C SER A 51 -5.98 29.39 -6.85
N ALA A 52 -6.40 30.29 -5.95
CA ALA A 52 -6.77 29.95 -4.58
C ALA A 52 -8.29 30.07 -4.42
N GLN A 53 -8.94 28.99 -3.96
CA GLN A 53 -10.36 28.97 -3.63
C GLN A 53 -10.57 29.33 -2.16
N THR A 54 -9.69 28.83 -1.30
CA THR A 54 -9.57 29.18 0.11
C THR A 54 -8.07 29.30 0.46
N PRO A 55 -7.70 29.83 1.64
CA PRO A 55 -6.29 29.87 2.07
C PRO A 55 -5.60 28.50 2.22
N THR A 56 -6.34 27.40 2.02
CA THR A 56 -5.82 26.03 2.13
C THR A 56 -6.21 25.14 0.95
N GLU A 57 -6.90 25.67 -0.06
CA GLU A 57 -7.35 24.92 -1.22
C GLU A 57 -7.01 25.68 -2.49
N TYR A 58 -6.27 24.99 -3.36
CA TYR A 58 -5.68 25.57 -4.54
C TYR A 58 -5.92 24.70 -5.76
N THR A 59 -5.96 25.35 -6.91
CA THR A 59 -6.16 24.68 -8.20
C THR A 59 -5.07 25.12 -9.16
N LEU A 60 -4.28 24.16 -9.67
CA LEU A 60 -3.42 24.37 -10.85
C LEU A 60 -4.31 24.51 -12.08
N ILE A 61 -4.17 25.61 -12.80
CA ILE A 61 -5.06 26.00 -13.90
C ILE A 61 -4.27 26.20 -15.21
N ASN A 62 -4.98 26.46 -16.30
CA ASN A 62 -4.40 26.86 -17.59
C ASN A 62 -3.36 25.86 -18.16
N ALA A 63 -3.57 24.56 -17.88
CA ALA A 63 -2.72 23.46 -18.32
C ALA A 63 -1.27 23.52 -17.81
N TRP A 64 -1.01 24.24 -16.72
CA TRP A 64 0.26 24.20 -16.02
C TRP A 64 0.48 22.84 -15.37
N PHE A 65 1.72 22.36 -15.45
CA PHE A 65 2.12 21.05 -14.97
C PHE A 65 3.07 21.18 -13.76
N MET A 66 2.87 20.33 -12.77
CA MET A 66 3.78 20.13 -11.65
C MET A 66 3.92 18.62 -11.44
N ASP A 67 5.16 18.16 -11.29
CA ASP A 67 5.46 16.74 -11.08
C ASP A 67 5.23 16.29 -9.63
N ASP A 68 5.13 14.99 -9.44
CA ASP A 68 4.84 14.38 -8.13
C ASP A 68 5.97 14.59 -7.11
N VAL A 69 7.21 14.77 -7.56
CA VAL A 69 8.36 14.98 -6.66
C VAL A 69 8.29 16.38 -6.08
N SER A 70 7.86 17.37 -6.84
CA SER A 70 7.67 18.75 -6.39
C SER A 70 6.65 18.86 -5.25
N PHE A 71 5.58 18.06 -5.26
CA PHE A 71 4.58 18.04 -4.18
C PHE A 71 5.13 17.56 -2.83
N LYS A 72 6.27 16.85 -2.80
CA LYS A 72 6.92 16.41 -1.55
C LYS A 72 7.47 17.57 -0.73
N TYR A 73 7.72 18.71 -1.37
CA TYR A 73 8.25 19.93 -0.75
C TYR A 73 7.14 20.93 -0.39
N LEU A 74 5.88 20.47 -0.36
CA LEU A 74 4.72 21.27 0.00
C LEU A 74 4.01 20.73 1.25
N LYS A 75 3.49 21.63 2.07
CA LYS A 75 2.67 21.33 3.25
C LYS A 75 1.50 22.32 3.41
N THR A 76 0.59 22.04 4.33
CA THR A 76 -0.44 23.00 4.77
C THR A 76 -1.29 23.54 3.61
N GLY A 77 -1.91 22.65 2.84
CA GLY A 77 -2.85 23.00 1.77
C GLY A 77 -3.09 21.83 0.81
N ALA A 78 -4.21 21.83 0.09
CA ALA A 78 -4.54 20.83 -0.92
C ALA A 78 -4.47 21.43 -2.32
N VAL A 79 -4.11 20.61 -3.30
CA VAL A 79 -3.98 21.03 -4.69
C VAL A 79 -4.75 20.06 -5.58
N GLN A 80 -5.59 20.60 -6.46
CA GLN A 80 -6.17 19.85 -7.57
C GLN A 80 -5.70 20.46 -8.90
N THR A 81 -5.81 19.71 -10.00
CA THR A 81 -5.62 20.28 -11.34
C THR A 81 -6.96 20.58 -11.97
N ASN A 82 -6.98 21.62 -12.80
CA ASN A 82 -8.07 21.93 -13.69
C ASN A 82 -7.51 22.38 -15.04
N GLY A 83 -7.71 21.56 -16.06
CA GLY A 83 -7.27 21.85 -17.42
C GLY A 83 -6.12 20.99 -17.89
N TRP A 84 -5.76 19.92 -17.17
CA TRP A 84 -4.90 18.87 -17.71
C TRP A 84 -5.63 18.11 -18.82
N THR A 85 -6.92 17.87 -18.63
CA THR A 85 -7.78 17.22 -19.63
C THR A 85 -7.90 18.09 -20.88
N SER A 86 -8.25 19.37 -20.72
CA SER A 86 -8.39 20.30 -21.85
C SER A 86 -7.05 20.72 -22.46
N GLY A 87 -5.99 20.74 -21.66
CA GLY A 87 -4.61 20.96 -22.08
C GLY A 87 -3.95 19.75 -22.75
N GLY A 88 -4.67 18.63 -22.83
CA GLY A 88 -4.24 17.41 -23.51
C GLY A 88 -3.13 16.66 -22.80
N ILE A 89 -2.83 16.93 -21.52
CA ILE A 89 -1.73 16.25 -20.82
C ILE A 89 -2.06 14.75 -20.72
N ARG A 90 -1.13 13.93 -21.21
CA ARG A 90 -1.24 12.47 -21.28
C ARG A 90 -0.23 11.81 -20.37
N ILE A 91 -0.65 10.76 -19.69
CA ILE A 91 0.19 9.85 -18.90
C ILE A 91 0.32 8.56 -19.68
N LYS A 92 1.53 8.18 -20.04
CA LYS A 92 1.78 7.03 -20.91
C LYS A 92 2.77 6.08 -20.24
N PRO A 93 2.42 4.80 -20.05
CA PRO A 93 3.38 3.82 -19.56
C PRO A 93 4.32 3.40 -20.69
N TYR A 94 5.60 3.26 -20.36
CA TYR A 94 6.65 2.87 -21.29
C TYR A 94 7.52 1.75 -20.70
N ASP A 95 8.15 0.99 -21.58
CA ASP A 95 9.15 -0.02 -21.27
C ASP A 95 10.44 0.27 -22.08
N ALA A 96 11.55 0.43 -21.36
CA ALA A 96 12.86 0.67 -21.95
C ALA A 96 13.68 -0.63 -22.15
N THR A 97 13.28 -1.78 -21.59
CA THR A 97 14.01 -3.07 -21.66
C THR A 97 14.09 -3.67 -23.04
N GLY A 98 13.02 -3.52 -23.82
CA GLY A 98 12.81 -4.32 -25.01
C GLY A 98 13.77 -3.99 -26.16
N ALA A 99 14.31 -2.78 -26.20
CA ALA A 99 15.29 -2.29 -27.19
C ALA A 99 15.77 -0.83 -26.93
N GLY A 100 15.50 -0.23 -25.76
CA GLY A 100 15.49 1.21 -25.56
C GLY A 100 16.61 1.76 -24.66
N THR A 101 16.75 3.09 -24.65
CA THR A 101 17.51 3.81 -23.60
C THR A 101 16.50 4.56 -22.72
N ALA A 102 16.65 4.48 -21.40
CA ALA A 102 15.78 5.18 -20.45
C ALA A 102 15.83 6.71 -20.62
N PHE A 103 14.76 7.38 -20.18
CA PHE A 103 14.73 8.85 -20.13
C PHE A 103 15.73 9.39 -19.11
N GLY A 104 16.36 10.51 -19.43
CA GLY A 104 17.19 11.29 -18.50
C GLY A 104 16.57 12.65 -18.21
N SER A 105 17.06 13.33 -17.17
CA SER A 105 16.61 14.67 -16.78
C SER A 105 16.71 15.68 -17.93
N SER A 106 17.68 15.50 -18.83
CA SER A 106 17.86 16.32 -20.02
C SER A 106 16.78 16.16 -21.09
N ASP A 107 15.95 15.11 -21.03
CA ASP A 107 14.91 14.84 -22.03
C ASP A 107 13.62 15.61 -21.79
N ILE A 108 13.44 16.13 -20.58
CA ILE A 108 12.33 17.00 -20.24
C ILE A 108 12.37 18.25 -21.13
N GLY A 109 11.22 18.59 -21.72
CA GLY A 109 11.08 19.69 -22.68
C GLY A 109 11.44 19.32 -24.13
N LYS A 110 11.96 18.12 -24.39
CA LYS A 110 12.21 17.64 -25.77
C LYS A 110 10.96 17.04 -26.38
N VAL A 111 10.95 16.97 -27.71
CA VAL A 111 9.87 16.34 -28.48
C VAL A 111 10.05 14.82 -28.47
N ILE A 112 9.01 14.12 -28.05
CA ILE A 112 8.85 12.68 -28.20
C ILE A 112 7.97 12.39 -29.41
N THR A 113 8.35 11.38 -30.19
CA THR A 113 7.65 10.97 -31.42
C THR A 113 7.37 9.48 -31.36
N GLU A 114 6.11 9.08 -31.52
CA GLU A 114 5.75 7.69 -31.83
C GLU A 114 6.15 7.38 -33.27
N THR A 115 7.00 6.37 -33.46
CA THR A 115 7.57 6.08 -34.79
C THR A 115 6.56 5.43 -35.74
N ASP A 116 5.53 4.77 -35.19
CA ASP A 116 4.54 4.03 -35.98
C ASP A 116 3.42 4.94 -36.51
N THR A 117 3.03 5.95 -35.72
CA THR A 117 1.91 6.86 -36.02
C THR A 117 2.36 8.26 -36.42
N GLY A 118 3.59 8.64 -36.07
CA GLY A 118 4.09 10.01 -36.22
C GLY A 118 3.47 11.01 -35.24
N GLN A 119 2.74 10.53 -34.23
CA GLN A 119 2.22 11.36 -33.13
C GLN A 119 3.39 11.99 -32.37
N THR A 120 3.26 13.26 -32.01
CA THR A 120 4.35 14.02 -31.37
C THR A 120 3.84 14.81 -30.18
N GLY A 121 4.71 14.98 -29.18
CA GLY A 121 4.42 15.78 -28.01
C GLY A 121 5.69 16.22 -27.30
N THR A 122 5.56 17.11 -26.34
CA THR A 122 6.65 17.58 -25.49
C THR A 122 6.64 16.82 -24.17
N ILE A 123 7.80 16.34 -23.73
CA ILE A 123 7.95 15.64 -22.45
C ILE A 123 7.85 16.66 -21.30
N LEU A 124 6.90 16.48 -20.40
CA LEU A 124 6.74 17.30 -19.19
C LEU A 124 7.45 16.70 -17.99
N PHE A 125 7.46 15.37 -17.87
CA PHE A 125 8.11 14.65 -16.78
C PHE A 125 8.19 13.16 -17.13
N TYR A 126 9.03 12.43 -16.42
CA TYR A 126 9.06 10.97 -16.45
C TYR A 126 9.33 10.45 -15.04
N ASP A 127 8.80 9.27 -14.73
CA ASP A 127 8.95 8.62 -13.44
C ASP A 127 9.36 7.15 -13.64
N GLU A 128 10.34 6.71 -12.85
CA GLU A 128 10.91 5.36 -12.82
C GLU A 128 10.29 4.55 -11.66
N ARG A 129 8.96 4.62 -11.47
CA ARG A 129 8.24 4.04 -10.31
C ARG A 129 8.53 2.56 -10.05
N THR A 130 9.02 1.83 -11.05
CA THR A 130 9.62 0.50 -10.83
C THR A 130 11.09 0.56 -11.21
N ALA A 131 11.97 0.20 -10.26
CA ALA A 131 13.42 0.05 -10.46
C ALA A 131 13.83 -0.95 -11.57
N THR A 132 12.85 -1.53 -12.25
CA THR A 132 12.95 -2.41 -13.40
C THR A 132 12.08 -1.84 -14.53
N GLU A 133 12.61 -0.82 -15.20
CA GLU A 133 12.47 -0.56 -16.65
C GLU A 133 11.05 -0.31 -17.23
N ILE A 134 9.99 -0.35 -16.42
CA ILE A 134 8.65 0.15 -16.71
C ILE A 134 8.46 1.48 -15.97
N GLY A 135 8.08 2.53 -16.69
CA GLY A 135 7.88 3.86 -16.14
C GLY A 135 6.66 4.56 -16.72
N TYR A 136 6.41 5.77 -16.24
CA TYR A 136 5.38 6.66 -16.80
C TYR A 136 6.03 7.92 -17.35
N VAL A 137 5.57 8.39 -18.50
CA VAL A 137 5.94 9.67 -19.08
C VAL A 137 4.72 10.56 -19.20
N TRP A 138 4.87 11.82 -18.81
CA TRP A 138 3.87 12.87 -18.99
C TRP A 138 4.19 13.63 -20.25
N ILE A 139 3.25 13.64 -21.19
CA ILE A 139 3.42 14.23 -22.51
C ILE A 139 2.36 15.31 -22.69
N ARG A 140 2.77 16.47 -23.21
CA ARG A 140 1.84 17.43 -23.81
C ARG A 140 1.85 17.22 -25.33
N PRO A 141 0.79 16.67 -25.93
CA PRO A 141 0.71 16.48 -27.36
C PRO A 141 0.83 17.80 -28.13
N THR A 142 1.47 17.75 -29.30
CA THR A 142 1.61 18.92 -30.19
C THR A 142 0.25 19.33 -30.78
N SER A 143 -0.64 18.36 -31.00
CA SER A 143 -2.01 18.57 -31.45
C SER A 143 -3.00 18.15 -30.37
N GLY A 144 -4.04 18.95 -30.12
CA GLY A 144 -5.10 18.59 -29.17
C GLY A 144 -5.94 17.36 -29.55
N SER A 145 -5.87 16.92 -30.82
CA SER A 145 -6.50 15.67 -31.29
C SER A 145 -5.67 14.42 -31.02
N ASP A 146 -4.40 14.60 -30.67
CA ASP A 146 -3.46 13.51 -30.46
C ASP A 146 -3.65 12.96 -29.04
N THR A 147 -4.03 11.69 -28.98
CA THR A 147 -4.38 11.02 -27.73
C THR A 147 -3.30 10.04 -27.29
N PHE A 148 -2.23 9.79 -28.05
CA PHE A 148 -1.25 8.74 -27.74
C PHE A 148 -1.96 7.45 -27.33
N ALA A 149 -2.90 6.97 -28.15
CA ALA A 149 -3.78 5.84 -27.78
C ALA A 149 -3.15 4.48 -28.10
N ASP A 150 -2.12 4.46 -28.94
CA ASP A 150 -1.55 3.25 -29.51
C ASP A 150 -0.79 2.42 -28.46
N VAL A 151 -0.93 1.10 -28.56
CA VAL A 151 -0.33 0.14 -27.62
C VAL A 151 0.78 -0.61 -28.36
N ASN A 152 1.91 -0.84 -27.69
CA ASN A 152 3.12 -1.41 -28.26
C ASN A 152 3.72 -0.56 -29.39
N SER A 153 3.47 0.76 -29.37
CA SER A 153 4.09 1.69 -30.31
C SER A 153 5.50 2.06 -29.87
N ALA A 154 6.45 2.03 -30.80
CA ALA A 154 7.81 2.47 -30.51
C ALA A 154 7.88 4.01 -30.48
N TYR A 155 8.78 4.55 -29.65
CA TYR A 155 9.01 5.99 -29.56
C TYR A 155 10.50 6.35 -29.64
N THR A 156 10.76 7.58 -30.08
CA THR A 156 12.08 8.22 -30.07
C THR A 156 11.97 9.62 -29.51
N VAL A 157 13.05 10.12 -28.92
CA VAL A 157 13.13 11.48 -28.39
C VAL A 157 14.10 12.31 -29.23
N ALA A 158 13.66 13.46 -29.71
CA ALA A 158 14.47 14.36 -30.53
C ALA A 158 15.76 14.74 -29.80
N SER A 159 16.92 14.64 -30.46
CA SER A 159 18.22 15.01 -29.88
C SER A 159 18.52 14.30 -28.54
N SER A 160 18.09 13.06 -28.39
CA SER A 160 18.38 12.18 -27.26
C SER A 160 18.61 10.75 -27.75
N SER A 161 19.29 9.95 -26.93
CA SER A 161 19.33 8.49 -27.11
C SER A 161 18.09 7.78 -26.55
N ALA A 162 17.25 8.48 -25.77
CA ALA A 162 16.06 7.89 -25.16
C ALA A 162 15.10 7.35 -26.23
N SER A 163 14.72 6.09 -26.06
CA SER A 163 13.85 5.33 -26.96
C SER A 163 13.26 4.13 -26.22
N GLY A 164 12.17 3.57 -26.73
CA GLY A 164 11.52 2.42 -26.10
C GLY A 164 10.18 2.11 -26.75
N VAL A 165 9.35 1.37 -26.03
CA VAL A 165 8.00 0.98 -26.47
C VAL A 165 6.98 1.40 -25.43
N PHE A 166 5.85 1.94 -25.88
CA PHE A 166 4.71 2.20 -25.01
C PHE A 166 3.89 0.94 -24.76
N THR A 167 3.63 0.61 -23.50
CA THR A 167 3.04 -0.69 -23.12
C THR A 167 1.52 -0.67 -22.98
N ALA A 168 0.90 0.51 -22.93
CA ALA A 168 -0.55 0.68 -22.89
C ALA A 168 -1.00 2.03 -23.46
N ALA A 169 -2.30 2.20 -23.68
CA ALA A 169 -2.90 3.46 -24.11
C ALA A 169 -2.64 4.58 -23.08
N SER A 170 -2.57 5.84 -23.52
CA SER A 170 -2.42 6.94 -22.58
C SER A 170 -3.68 7.15 -21.73
N ALA A 171 -3.48 7.61 -20.50
CA ALA A 171 -4.54 8.14 -19.65
C ALA A 171 -4.48 9.68 -19.64
N SER A 172 -5.62 10.32 -19.38
CA SER A 172 -5.70 11.76 -19.15
C SER A 172 -6.84 12.03 -18.18
N GLY A 173 -6.73 13.15 -17.47
CA GLY A 173 -7.70 13.58 -16.48
C GLY A 173 -7.02 14.43 -15.43
N GLU A 174 -7.82 14.93 -14.50
CA GLU A 174 -7.33 15.76 -13.42
C GLU A 174 -6.75 14.93 -12.27
N ASN A 175 -5.78 15.51 -11.57
CA ASN A 175 -5.18 14.94 -10.38
C ASN A 175 -5.63 15.71 -9.13
N LEU A 176 -5.60 15.02 -7.99
CA LEU A 176 -5.91 15.58 -6.68
C LEU A 176 -4.84 15.15 -5.68
N TRP A 177 -4.26 16.12 -5.00
CA TRP A 177 -3.37 15.96 -3.87
C TRP A 177 -4.07 16.52 -2.62
N SER A 178 -4.54 15.61 -1.78
CA SER A 178 -5.19 15.93 -0.52
C SER A 178 -4.12 16.08 0.56
N ASN A 179 -4.29 17.04 1.46
CA ASN A 179 -3.39 17.21 2.57
C ASN A 179 -3.83 16.34 3.74
N ILE A 180 -2.87 15.68 4.36
CA ILE A 180 -3.06 15.01 5.64
C ILE A 180 -2.13 15.64 6.67
N TYR A 181 -2.65 15.80 7.87
CA TYR A 181 -1.84 16.21 9.01
C TYR A 181 -2.23 15.41 10.24
N THR A 182 -1.24 15.08 11.06
CA THR A 182 -1.49 14.28 12.26
C THR A 182 -1.75 15.15 13.48
N LEU A 183 -2.55 14.63 14.39
CA LEU A 183 -2.84 15.21 15.69
C LEU A 183 -2.92 14.12 16.76
N GLY A 184 -2.71 14.50 18.02
CA GLY A 184 -2.80 13.57 19.15
C GLY A 184 -1.47 13.43 19.90
N SER A 185 -1.41 12.42 20.77
CA SER A 185 -0.26 12.16 21.66
C SER A 185 0.56 11.01 21.10
N ILE A 186 1.56 11.35 20.30
CA ILE A 186 2.56 10.42 19.79
C ILE A 186 3.64 10.25 20.87
N GLU A 187 4.28 9.09 21.02
CA GLU A 187 5.30 8.79 22.05
C GLU A 187 6.74 9.17 21.60
N GLU A 188 7.63 9.49 22.55
CA GLU A 188 8.81 10.37 22.33
C GLU A 188 10.09 9.54 22.25
N ASP A 189 10.15 8.63 21.27
CA ASP A 189 11.32 7.78 21.03
C ASP A 189 11.89 8.02 19.62
N ASP A 190 13.22 7.92 19.50
CA ASP A 190 14.07 8.52 18.46
C ASP A 190 13.91 7.89 17.05
N SER A 191 12.91 7.03 16.83
CA SER A 191 12.68 6.38 15.54
C SER A 191 11.22 6.09 15.19
N GLN A 192 10.26 6.75 15.86
CA GLN A 192 8.86 6.63 15.47
C GLN A 192 8.62 7.18 14.06
N GLN A 193 8.19 6.30 13.17
CA GLN A 193 7.89 6.63 11.78
C GLN A 193 6.41 6.38 11.49
N ILE A 194 5.74 7.45 11.06
CA ILE A 194 4.41 7.39 10.48
C ILE A 194 4.56 6.94 9.04
N TYR A 195 3.78 5.96 8.60
CA TYR A 195 3.80 5.49 7.23
C TYR A 195 2.38 5.32 6.69
N ILE A 196 2.24 5.31 5.37
CA ILE A 196 0.94 5.38 4.71
C ILE A 196 0.80 4.22 3.74
N GLU A 197 -0.35 3.56 3.81
CA GLU A 197 -0.84 2.62 2.81
C GLU A 197 -1.84 3.30 1.88
N GLN A 198 -1.70 3.00 0.58
CA GLN A 198 -2.73 3.23 -0.42
C GLN A 198 -2.70 2.06 -1.41
N ASP A 199 -3.87 1.59 -1.84
CA ASP A 199 -3.98 0.51 -2.84
C ASP A 199 -3.23 -0.79 -2.46
N GLY A 200 -3.31 -1.18 -1.18
CA GLY A 200 -2.72 -2.42 -0.67
C GLY A 200 -1.20 -2.39 -0.49
N SER A 201 -0.54 -1.28 -0.79
CA SER A 201 0.91 -1.12 -0.65
C SER A 201 1.29 0.12 0.16
N ARG A 202 2.47 0.12 0.78
CA ARG A 202 3.04 1.35 1.35
C ARG A 202 3.36 2.27 0.17
N ILE A 203 2.93 3.54 0.25
CA ILE A 203 3.15 4.50 -0.85
C ILE A 203 4.66 4.68 -1.11
N PHE A 204 5.51 4.38 -0.12
CA PHE A 204 6.97 4.46 -0.24
C PHE A 204 7.68 3.18 0.21
N SER A 205 8.57 2.69 -0.64
CA SER A 205 9.40 1.51 -0.36
C SER A 205 10.67 1.85 0.43
N GLY A 206 11.12 3.10 0.41
CA GLY A 206 12.29 3.60 1.15
C GLY A 206 11.98 4.14 2.54
N SER A 207 12.84 5.04 3.02
CA SER A 207 12.53 5.90 4.17
C SER A 207 11.53 6.97 3.73
N GLU A 208 10.55 7.25 4.58
CA GLU A 208 9.65 8.38 4.40
C GLU A 208 10.44 9.68 4.23
N TRP A 209 10.06 10.52 3.26
CA TRP A 209 10.68 11.86 3.10
C TRP A 209 10.18 12.85 4.17
N TRP A 210 9.10 12.49 4.86
CA TRP A 210 8.67 13.11 6.09
C TRP A 210 9.34 12.31 7.22
N PRO A 211 10.16 12.93 8.08
CA PRO A 211 9.69 13.94 9.02
C PRO A 211 10.45 15.25 8.84
N GLU A 212 9.82 16.39 9.17
CA GLU A 212 10.63 17.58 9.45
C GLU A 212 11.56 17.22 10.60
N ALA A 213 12.86 17.51 10.49
CA ALA A 213 13.80 17.26 11.56
C ALA A 213 13.26 17.90 12.86
N GLY A 214 12.94 17.07 13.86
CA GLY A 214 12.42 17.51 15.15
C GLY A 214 10.88 17.54 15.30
N THR A 215 10.08 17.11 14.32
CA THR A 215 8.60 16.99 14.50
C THR A 215 8.11 15.54 14.39
N ARG A 216 7.27 15.14 15.35
CA ARG A 216 6.65 13.80 15.42
C ARG A 216 5.36 13.68 14.62
N HIS A 217 4.89 14.82 14.13
CA HIS A 217 3.70 14.93 13.30
C HIS A 217 4.09 15.10 11.85
N ILE A 218 3.23 14.63 10.95
CA ILE A 218 3.32 14.90 9.52
C ILE A 218 2.31 15.98 9.14
N ASP A 219 2.65 16.76 8.13
CA ASP A 219 1.76 17.63 7.35
C ASP A 219 2.24 17.53 5.89
N VAL A 220 1.57 16.71 5.08
CA VAL A 220 2.04 16.34 3.73
C VAL A 220 0.88 16.28 2.74
N LEU A 221 1.19 16.46 1.46
CA LEU A 221 0.24 16.27 0.36
C LEU A 221 0.38 14.86 -0.21
N ILE A 222 -0.74 14.13 -0.30
CA ILE A 222 -0.81 12.78 -0.83
C ILE A 222 -1.68 12.78 -2.08
N LYS A 223 -1.17 12.20 -3.17
CA LYS A 223 -1.94 12.01 -4.40
C LYS A 223 -3.03 10.97 -4.15
N VAL A 224 -4.28 11.34 -4.44
CA VAL A 224 -5.45 10.46 -4.25
C VAL A 224 -6.25 10.26 -5.53
N LYS A 225 -5.97 11.06 -6.57
CA LYS A 225 -6.55 10.94 -7.91
C LYS A 225 -5.45 11.13 -8.95
N GLU A 226 -5.38 10.22 -9.91
CA GLU A 226 -4.48 10.28 -11.07
C GLU A 226 -5.28 10.10 -12.35
N ALA A 227 -5.09 10.99 -13.32
CA ALA A 227 -5.78 10.95 -14.62
C ALA A 227 -7.30 10.80 -14.50
N GLY A 228 -7.93 11.54 -13.57
CA GLY A 228 -9.38 11.50 -13.35
C GLY A 228 -9.89 10.28 -12.59
N THR A 229 -9.03 9.31 -12.24
CA THR A 229 -9.41 8.10 -11.50
C THR A 229 -8.88 8.16 -10.08
N GLU A 230 -9.73 7.82 -9.11
CA GLU A 230 -9.33 7.75 -7.70
C GLU A 230 -8.47 6.53 -7.43
N ILE A 231 -7.34 6.74 -6.76
CA ILE A 231 -6.46 5.66 -6.35
C ILE A 231 -7.12 5.01 -5.13
N ASN A 232 -7.54 3.75 -5.27
CA ASN A 232 -8.21 3.00 -4.20
C ASN A 232 -9.42 3.75 -3.58
N GLY A 233 -10.24 4.41 -4.41
CA GLY A 233 -11.38 5.21 -3.95
C GLY A 233 -10.99 6.39 -3.05
N ALA A 234 -9.78 6.94 -3.25
CA ALA A 234 -9.18 7.99 -2.44
C ALA A 234 -9.02 7.63 -0.95
N GLN A 235 -9.02 6.33 -0.62
CA GLN A 235 -8.82 5.84 0.74
C GLN A 235 -7.36 5.54 1.00
N ILE A 236 -6.87 6.04 2.13
CA ILE A 236 -5.56 5.70 2.67
C ILE A 236 -5.69 5.19 4.10
N THR A 237 -4.69 4.44 4.55
CA THR A 237 -4.52 4.11 5.97
C THR A 237 -3.17 4.62 6.45
N VAL A 238 -3.19 5.50 7.45
CA VAL A 238 -1.99 6.01 8.10
C VAL A 238 -1.69 5.15 9.32
N PHE A 239 -0.45 4.70 9.45
CA PHE A 239 0.02 3.81 10.50
C PHE A 239 1.10 4.47 11.33
N LEU A 240 1.13 4.10 12.61
CA LEU A 240 2.21 4.43 13.53
C LEU A 240 2.54 3.18 14.36
N ARG A 241 3.66 2.52 14.02
CA ARG A 241 4.05 1.24 14.60
C ARG A 241 5.54 1.16 14.85
N HIS A 242 5.94 1.55 16.04
CA HIS A 242 7.33 1.55 16.45
C HIS A 242 7.63 0.39 17.40
N TYR A 243 8.67 -0.37 17.03
CA TYR A 243 9.25 -1.40 17.87
C TYR A 243 10.77 -1.16 17.89
N PRO A 244 11.34 -0.74 19.03
CA PRO A 244 12.71 -0.27 19.10
C PRO A 244 13.76 -1.40 19.10
N SER A 245 14.99 -1.02 18.81
CA SER A 245 16.17 -1.88 18.96
C SER A 245 16.53 -2.16 20.43
N GLY A 246 16.00 -1.39 21.37
CA GLY A 246 16.05 -1.61 22.81
C GLY A 246 15.06 -0.70 23.55
N GLY A 247 14.62 -1.09 24.75
CA GLY A 247 13.55 -0.37 25.46
C GLY A 247 12.16 -0.96 25.19
N ASN A 248 11.12 -0.23 25.59
CA ASN A 248 9.74 -0.68 25.46
C ASN A 248 9.23 -0.38 24.04
N ALA A 249 8.58 -1.34 23.39
CA ALA A 249 7.81 -1.04 22.19
C ALA A 249 6.65 -0.09 22.51
N ASP A 250 6.09 0.56 21.49
CA ASP A 250 4.92 1.42 21.68
C ASP A 250 3.63 0.65 21.40
N LEU A 251 2.53 1.01 22.06
CA LEU A 251 1.21 0.67 21.56
C LEU A 251 1.05 1.25 20.16
N TYR A 252 0.54 0.45 19.24
CA TYR A 252 0.38 0.85 17.84
C TYR A 252 -0.90 1.67 17.63
N ASP A 253 -0.92 2.45 16.56
CA ASP A 253 -2.14 3.09 16.09
C ASP A 253 -2.22 3.07 14.56
N HIS A 254 -3.44 3.23 14.06
CA HIS A 254 -3.69 3.48 12.65
C HIS A 254 -5.01 4.21 12.44
N PHE A 255 -5.11 4.94 11.34
CA PHE A 255 -6.32 5.67 10.98
C PHE A 255 -6.57 5.56 9.48
N GLY A 256 -7.71 4.97 9.12
CA GLY A 256 -8.22 4.96 7.76
C GLY A 256 -9.01 6.24 7.51
N ILE A 257 -8.80 6.89 6.36
CA ILE A 257 -9.49 8.11 5.98
C ILE A 257 -9.81 8.12 4.49
N ASP A 258 -10.99 8.64 4.17
CA ASP A 258 -11.43 8.93 2.80
C ASP A 258 -11.09 10.38 2.44
N LEU A 259 -10.36 10.56 1.35
CA LEU A 259 -9.84 11.84 0.87
C LEU A 259 -10.51 12.30 -0.43
N THR A 260 -11.64 11.70 -0.81
CA THR A 260 -12.39 11.97 -2.06
C THR A 260 -12.70 13.45 -2.25
N SER A 261 -13.00 14.17 -1.16
CA SER A 261 -13.38 15.59 -1.19
C SER A 261 -12.20 16.56 -1.29
N GLY A 262 -10.95 16.07 -1.24
CA GLY A 262 -9.78 16.95 -1.21
C GLY A 262 -9.54 17.59 0.16
N GLY A 263 -8.93 18.77 0.15
CA GLY A 263 -8.76 19.60 1.34
C GLY A 263 -7.73 19.10 2.36
N ARG A 264 -7.77 19.69 3.56
CA ARG A 264 -6.93 19.31 4.69
C ARG A 264 -7.65 18.35 5.62
N ASN A 265 -7.00 17.22 5.88
CA ASN A 265 -7.63 16.11 6.57
C ASN A 265 -6.83 15.72 7.80
N ALA A 266 -7.53 15.67 8.94
CA ALA A 266 -6.94 15.41 10.24
C ALA A 266 -6.82 13.89 10.47
N VAL A 267 -5.63 13.45 10.87
CA VAL A 267 -5.33 12.04 11.17
C VAL A 267 -5.01 11.91 12.67
N PRO A 268 -6.00 11.55 13.50
CA PRO A 268 -5.76 11.34 14.92
C PRO A 268 -4.94 10.07 15.13
N LEU A 269 -3.79 10.22 15.79
CA LEU A 269 -2.91 9.12 16.20
C LEU A 269 -2.50 9.31 17.65
N ALA A 270 -2.48 8.22 18.41
CA ALA A 270 -2.00 8.21 19.78
C ALA A 270 -1.20 6.94 20.08
N THR A 271 0.00 7.10 20.61
CA THR A 271 0.84 6.00 21.07
C THR A 271 1.31 6.24 22.50
N SER A 272 1.73 5.17 23.16
CA SER A 272 2.29 5.21 24.52
C SER A 272 3.15 3.96 24.73
N PRO A 273 4.08 3.96 25.71
CA PRO A 273 4.95 2.81 25.94
C PRO A 273 4.14 1.57 26.33
N ASP A 274 4.43 0.46 25.66
CA ASP A 274 3.86 -0.86 25.94
C ASP A 274 4.71 -1.59 26.98
N LEU A 275 4.30 -1.49 28.23
CA LEU A 275 4.99 -2.11 29.37
C LEU A 275 4.97 -3.65 29.34
N ASN A 276 4.18 -4.27 28.45
CA ASN A 276 4.15 -5.71 28.27
C ASN A 276 5.04 -6.19 27.10
N ASN A 277 5.70 -5.27 26.40
CA ASN A 277 6.62 -5.56 25.30
C ASN A 277 7.93 -4.79 25.52
N THR A 278 8.81 -5.40 26.32
CA THR A 278 10.07 -4.78 26.76
C THR A 278 11.29 -5.42 26.10
N THR A 279 11.09 -6.49 25.31
CA THR A 279 12.17 -7.24 24.70
C THR A 279 12.59 -6.60 23.37
N ALA A 280 13.88 -6.33 23.22
CA ALA A 280 14.47 -5.77 22.00
C ALA A 280 14.13 -6.58 20.72
N THR A 281 13.92 -5.87 19.60
CA THR A 281 13.61 -6.48 18.29
C THR A 281 14.58 -7.60 17.89
N ALA A 282 15.88 -7.45 18.14
CA ALA A 282 16.90 -8.44 17.78
C ALA A 282 16.73 -9.79 18.49
N THR A 283 16.13 -9.80 19.68
CA THR A 283 15.83 -11.06 20.39
C THR A 283 14.55 -11.69 19.85
N VAL A 284 13.51 -10.88 19.66
CA VAL A 284 12.19 -11.33 19.22
C VAL A 284 12.19 -11.80 17.76
N SER A 285 13.10 -11.28 16.92
CA SER A 285 13.30 -11.80 15.57
C SER A 285 13.69 -13.27 15.53
N GLY A 286 14.23 -13.81 16.62
CA GLY A 286 14.58 -15.24 16.76
C GLY A 286 13.41 -16.15 17.15
N TYR A 287 12.19 -15.63 17.35
CA TYR A 287 11.01 -16.44 17.74
C TYR A 287 10.24 -16.97 16.52
N SER A 288 10.97 -17.33 15.46
CA SER A 288 10.40 -17.82 14.20
C SER A 288 9.77 -19.22 14.29
N ASP A 289 9.90 -19.88 15.44
CA ASP A 289 9.18 -21.11 15.77
C ASP A 289 7.70 -20.88 16.06
N ILE A 290 7.28 -19.64 16.35
CA ILE A 290 5.87 -19.28 16.49
C ILE A 290 5.21 -19.23 15.11
N LYS A 291 4.13 -19.98 14.93
CA LYS A 291 3.36 -20.02 13.68
C LYS A 291 2.13 -19.13 13.77
N ILE A 292 1.89 -18.31 12.74
CA ILE A 292 0.69 -17.50 12.58
C ILE A 292 -0.05 -18.03 11.35
N VAL A 293 -1.20 -18.67 11.56
CA VAL A 293 -1.91 -19.38 10.49
C VAL A 293 -3.31 -18.80 10.30
N PHE A 294 -3.54 -18.10 9.20
CA PHE A 294 -4.85 -17.61 8.79
C PHE A 294 -5.64 -18.72 8.12
N VAL A 295 -6.90 -18.91 8.48
CA VAL A 295 -7.77 -19.87 7.80
C VAL A 295 -8.12 -19.33 6.41
N ASN A 296 -7.91 -20.13 5.35
CA ASN A 296 -8.24 -19.74 3.98
C ASN A 296 -9.25 -20.66 3.30
N GLY A 297 -9.32 -21.94 3.68
CA GLY A 297 -10.29 -22.82 3.04
C GLY A 297 -10.41 -24.21 3.64
N THR A 298 -11.44 -24.91 3.17
CA THR A 298 -11.73 -26.31 3.51
C THR A 298 -11.78 -27.15 2.24
N VAL A 299 -11.04 -28.25 2.25
CA VAL A 299 -10.99 -29.23 1.16
C VAL A 299 -11.77 -30.46 1.55
N THR A 300 -12.64 -30.95 0.67
CA THR A 300 -13.24 -32.28 0.79
C THR A 300 -12.30 -33.33 0.19
N TYR A 301 -12.11 -34.47 0.86
CA TYR A 301 -11.34 -35.59 0.34
C TYR A 301 -12.15 -36.89 0.35
N SER A 302 -11.85 -37.79 -0.59
CA SER A 302 -12.49 -39.11 -0.71
C SER A 302 -11.69 -40.22 -0.03
N ALA A 303 -10.38 -40.02 0.15
CA ALA A 303 -9.47 -40.93 0.82
C ALA A 303 -8.34 -40.16 1.51
N ILE A 304 -7.87 -40.71 2.64
CA ILE A 304 -6.77 -40.18 3.45
C ILE A 304 -5.94 -41.34 4.03
N SER A 305 -4.62 -41.16 4.18
CA SER A 305 -3.69 -42.22 4.63
C SER A 305 -3.32 -42.17 6.12
N GLY A 306 -4.05 -41.40 6.93
CA GLY A 306 -3.92 -41.33 8.38
C GLY A 306 -4.04 -39.91 8.93
N ASP A 307 -3.53 -39.72 10.15
CA ASP A 307 -3.53 -38.41 10.82
C ASP A 307 -2.39 -37.51 10.35
N PHE A 308 -2.77 -36.32 9.87
CA PHE A 308 -1.85 -35.22 9.64
C PHE A 308 -1.43 -34.59 10.99
N THR A 309 -0.20 -34.12 11.06
CA THR A 309 0.36 -33.43 12.22
C THR A 309 -0.16 -31.99 12.25
N ASN A 310 -0.76 -31.56 13.36
CA ASN A 310 -1.27 -30.20 13.51
C ASN A 310 -0.19 -29.14 13.19
N LEU A 311 -0.57 -28.10 12.44
CA LEU A 311 0.30 -27.02 11.98
C LEU A 311 1.45 -27.46 11.05
N GLU A 312 1.42 -28.66 10.46
CA GLU A 312 2.41 -29.03 9.47
C GLU A 312 2.18 -28.34 8.12
N THR A 313 3.26 -28.17 7.35
CA THR A 313 3.16 -27.73 5.96
C THR A 313 2.58 -28.85 5.10
N VAL A 314 1.57 -28.52 4.31
CA VAL A 314 0.97 -29.39 3.30
C VAL A 314 1.23 -28.84 1.91
N THR A 315 1.48 -29.72 0.94
CA THR A 315 1.78 -29.37 -0.45
C THR A 315 0.90 -30.12 -1.43
N TRP A 316 0.58 -29.50 -2.55
CA TRP A 316 -0.12 -30.10 -3.68
C TRP A 316 0.48 -29.55 -4.99
N THR A 317 -0.07 -29.95 -6.13
CA THR A 317 0.38 -29.42 -7.43
C THR A 317 0.06 -27.92 -7.52
N GLY A 318 1.09 -27.08 -7.62
CA GLY A 318 0.89 -25.63 -7.80
C GLY A 318 0.70 -24.81 -6.52
N GLY A 319 0.81 -25.41 -5.33
CA GLY A 319 0.68 -24.65 -4.08
C GLY A 319 1.06 -25.40 -2.80
N SER A 320 0.97 -24.65 -1.70
CA SER A 320 1.23 -25.12 -0.35
C SER A 320 0.38 -24.37 0.68
N GLY A 321 0.24 -24.93 1.87
CA GLY A 321 -0.47 -24.32 2.99
C GLY A 321 -0.10 -24.98 4.31
N THR A 322 -0.85 -24.68 5.35
CA THR A 322 -0.67 -25.22 6.70
C THR A 322 -1.91 -25.98 7.14
N PHE A 323 -1.73 -27.21 7.57
CA PHE A 323 -2.82 -28.04 8.07
C PHE A 323 -3.33 -27.56 9.43
N LEU A 324 -4.66 -27.46 9.59
CA LEU A 324 -5.29 -27.01 10.85
C LEU A 324 -6.18 -28.05 11.51
N LYS A 325 -6.96 -28.81 10.71
CA LYS A 325 -7.94 -29.77 11.20
C LYS A 325 -8.32 -30.76 10.11
N GLN A 326 -8.59 -32.00 10.50
CA GLN A 326 -9.30 -32.99 9.67
C GLN A 326 -10.47 -33.58 10.44
N THR A 327 -11.49 -34.05 9.73
CA THR A 327 -12.66 -34.69 10.35
C THR A 327 -12.52 -36.19 10.54
N THR A 328 -11.72 -36.85 9.70
CA THR A 328 -11.53 -38.32 9.72
C THR A 328 -10.08 -38.67 9.39
N SER A 329 -9.60 -39.78 9.92
CA SER A 329 -8.26 -40.31 9.64
C SER A 329 -8.25 -41.46 8.62
N THR A 330 -9.43 -41.85 8.15
CA THR A 330 -9.67 -42.85 7.09
C THR A 330 -10.94 -42.52 6.32
N GLY A 331 -11.02 -42.96 5.06
CA GLY A 331 -12.20 -42.72 4.22
C GLY A 331 -12.35 -41.27 3.78
N SER A 332 -13.60 -40.81 3.60
CA SER A 332 -13.92 -39.45 3.19
C SER A 332 -14.06 -38.49 4.36
N GLY A 333 -13.89 -37.19 4.10
CA GLY A 333 -13.99 -36.15 5.10
C GLY A 333 -13.61 -34.77 4.57
N THR A 334 -13.34 -33.84 5.49
CA THR A 334 -12.88 -32.50 5.19
C THR A 334 -11.61 -32.15 5.95
N MET A 335 -10.75 -31.35 5.31
CA MET A 335 -9.51 -30.82 5.85
C MET A 335 -9.53 -29.29 5.76
N THR A 336 -9.26 -28.59 6.84
CA THR A 336 -9.09 -27.13 6.84
C THR A 336 -7.61 -26.77 6.69
N ILE A 337 -7.32 -25.88 5.75
CA ILE A 337 -5.97 -25.42 5.41
C ILE A 337 -5.92 -23.90 5.60
N GLY A 338 -4.83 -23.43 6.19
CA GLY A 338 -4.51 -22.02 6.32
C GLY A 338 -3.22 -21.63 5.61
N ASN A 339 -2.95 -20.32 5.52
CA ASN A 339 -1.84 -19.73 4.76
C ASN A 339 -1.67 -20.35 3.37
N VAL A 340 -2.77 -20.46 2.62
CA VAL A 340 -2.77 -21.06 1.30
C VAL A 340 -1.98 -20.18 0.33
N THR A 341 -1.08 -20.81 -0.41
CA THR A 341 -0.33 -20.21 -1.52
C THR A 341 -0.89 -20.73 -2.84
N GLY A 342 -0.98 -19.83 -3.83
CA GLY A 342 -1.70 -20.07 -5.09
C GLY A 342 -3.18 -19.69 -4.97
N ASP A 343 -3.75 -19.12 -6.03
CA ASP A 343 -5.02 -18.38 -5.99
C ASP A 343 -6.28 -19.24 -5.75
N ALA A 344 -6.17 -20.58 -5.80
CA ALA A 344 -7.33 -21.49 -5.74
C ALA A 344 -7.23 -22.61 -4.69
N GLY A 345 -6.12 -22.71 -3.93
CA GLY A 345 -5.87 -23.87 -3.07
C GLY A 345 -5.85 -25.20 -3.83
N PRO A 346 -6.00 -26.35 -3.13
CA PRO A 346 -6.07 -27.66 -3.78
C PRO A 346 -7.28 -27.80 -4.70
N LEU A 347 -7.04 -28.21 -5.94
CA LEU A 347 -8.08 -28.52 -6.92
C LEU A 347 -8.56 -29.97 -6.81
N ASN A 348 -9.72 -30.25 -7.40
CA ASN A 348 -10.25 -31.62 -7.47
C ASN A 348 -9.20 -32.59 -8.03
N THR A 349 -9.10 -33.78 -7.44
CA THR A 349 -8.16 -34.87 -7.74
C THR A 349 -6.70 -34.64 -7.33
N GLU A 350 -6.33 -33.45 -6.85
CA GLU A 350 -4.98 -33.22 -6.38
C GLU A 350 -4.66 -33.99 -5.09
N THR A 351 -3.42 -34.42 -4.98
CA THR A 351 -2.92 -35.09 -3.77
C THR A 351 -2.25 -34.06 -2.87
N ILE A 352 -2.83 -33.90 -1.68
CA ILE A 352 -2.28 -33.08 -0.60
C ILE A 352 -1.35 -33.97 0.21
N THR A 353 -0.10 -33.54 0.41
CA THR A 353 0.92 -34.30 1.14
C THR A 353 1.43 -33.51 2.34
N GLY A 354 1.42 -34.12 3.52
CA GLY A 354 1.96 -33.55 4.76
C GLY A 354 3.48 -33.72 4.84
N SER A 355 4.18 -32.63 5.12
CA SER A 355 5.65 -32.60 5.11
C SER A 355 6.26 -33.35 6.31
N SER A 356 5.62 -33.31 7.47
CA SER A 356 6.12 -33.93 8.70
C SER A 356 5.52 -35.31 8.93
N SER A 357 4.23 -35.48 8.64
CA SER A 357 3.52 -36.74 8.82
C SER A 357 3.74 -37.73 7.65
N GLY A 358 4.11 -37.23 6.48
CA GLY A 358 4.17 -38.01 5.24
C GLY A 358 2.81 -38.51 4.76
N LYS A 359 1.71 -38.04 5.39
CA LYS A 359 0.35 -38.46 5.06
C LYS A 359 -0.15 -37.76 3.82
N THR A 360 -1.12 -38.40 3.18
CA THR A 360 -1.70 -37.98 1.92
C THR A 360 -3.21 -37.99 2.00
N ALA A 361 -3.84 -37.01 1.36
CA ALA A 361 -5.27 -36.96 1.12
C ALA A 361 -5.52 -36.59 -0.35
N THR A 362 -6.51 -37.22 -0.98
CA THR A 362 -6.89 -36.89 -2.36
C THR A 362 -8.13 -36.01 -2.35
N ALA A 363 -8.00 -34.77 -2.83
CA ALA A 363 -9.10 -33.84 -2.94
C ALA A 363 -10.19 -34.40 -3.87
N SER A 364 -11.45 -34.33 -3.43
CA SER A 364 -12.62 -34.78 -4.19
C SER A 364 -13.46 -33.64 -4.76
N ALA A 365 -13.07 -32.40 -4.47
CA ALA A 365 -13.60 -31.16 -5.04
C ALA A 365 -12.54 -30.06 -4.90
N ASN A 366 -12.74 -28.94 -5.60
CA ASN A 366 -11.94 -27.74 -5.38
C ASN A 366 -12.13 -27.25 -3.95
N MET A 367 -11.09 -26.68 -3.34
CA MET A 367 -11.17 -26.06 -2.03
C MET A 367 -12.29 -25.00 -1.98
N ALA A 368 -13.12 -25.05 -0.94
CA ALA A 368 -14.07 -23.98 -0.63
C ALA A 368 -13.40 -22.95 0.27
N ASN A 369 -13.40 -21.68 -0.13
CA ASN A 369 -12.83 -20.61 0.67
C ASN A 369 -13.59 -20.45 2.00
N ALA A 370 -12.84 -20.29 3.08
CA ALA A 370 -13.35 -20.18 4.44
C ALA A 370 -12.42 -19.28 5.26
N TYR A 371 -12.96 -18.59 6.25
CA TYR A 371 -12.18 -17.68 7.11
C TYR A 371 -12.22 -18.08 8.58
N THR A 372 -12.80 -19.23 8.93
CA THR A 372 -12.83 -19.73 10.31
C THR A 372 -12.64 -21.23 10.40
N VAL A 373 -12.03 -21.68 11.50
CA VAL A 373 -11.97 -23.08 11.91
C VAL A 373 -12.54 -23.23 13.32
N GLY A 374 -13.38 -24.25 13.52
CA GLY A 374 -13.87 -24.61 14.85
C GLY A 374 -12.79 -25.31 15.67
N LYS A 375 -12.40 -24.73 16.81
CA LYS A 375 -11.51 -25.37 17.80
C LYS A 375 -12.05 -25.25 19.22
N ALA A 376 -11.84 -26.27 20.03
CA ALA A 376 -12.12 -26.26 21.46
C ALA A 376 -10.81 -26.13 22.25
N PHE A 377 -10.77 -25.18 23.19
CA PHE A 377 -9.83 -25.23 24.30
C PHE A 377 -10.35 -26.25 25.31
N THR A 378 -9.47 -27.08 25.86
CA THR A 378 -9.77 -28.38 26.49
C THR A 378 -11.07 -28.43 27.30
N GLN A 379 -11.94 -29.42 26.98
CA GLN A 379 -13.29 -29.67 27.53
C GLN A 379 -14.29 -28.49 27.47
N GLY A 380 -14.43 -27.87 26.29
CA GLY A 380 -15.45 -26.85 26.02
C GLY A 380 -16.12 -26.98 24.65
N THR A 381 -16.99 -26.03 24.33
CA THR A 381 -17.63 -25.89 23.01
C THR A 381 -16.63 -25.36 21.98
N ASP A 382 -16.67 -25.89 20.76
CA ASP A 382 -15.91 -25.35 19.63
C ASP A 382 -16.29 -23.87 19.41
N ASN A 383 -15.28 -23.02 19.30
CA ASN A 383 -15.43 -21.64 18.86
C ASN A 383 -14.76 -21.47 17.49
N ASN A 384 -15.28 -20.55 16.69
CA ASN A 384 -14.74 -20.24 15.37
C ASN A 384 -13.59 -19.24 15.50
N TYR A 385 -12.43 -19.57 14.92
CA TYR A 385 -11.25 -18.71 14.90
C TYR A 385 -10.75 -18.49 13.49
N SER A 386 -10.37 -17.25 13.17
CA SER A 386 -9.81 -16.90 11.86
C SER A 386 -8.30 -17.06 11.75
N VAL A 387 -7.61 -17.04 12.89
CA VAL A 387 -6.17 -17.19 12.98
C VAL A 387 -5.85 -18.18 14.11
N VAL A 388 -4.97 -19.12 13.82
CA VAL A 388 -4.45 -20.10 14.77
C VAL A 388 -2.98 -19.80 15.00
N ILE A 389 -2.60 -19.60 16.26
CA ILE A 389 -1.23 -19.38 16.68
C ILE A 389 -0.68 -20.68 17.27
N GLY A 390 0.39 -21.18 16.67
CA GLY A 390 1.20 -22.23 17.28
C GLY A 390 2.25 -21.59 18.18
N SER A 391 2.10 -21.75 19.49
CA SER A 391 3.02 -21.18 20.49
C SER A 391 4.36 -21.93 20.60
N ALA A 392 4.45 -23.13 20.00
CA ALA A 392 5.57 -24.05 20.16
C ALA A 392 5.83 -24.37 21.64
N THR A 393 6.94 -23.89 22.20
CA THR A 393 7.26 -24.03 23.64
C THR A 393 7.38 -22.67 24.34
N ARG A 394 6.95 -21.60 23.66
CA ARG A 394 7.10 -20.21 24.11
C ARG A 394 6.01 -19.83 25.11
N VAL A 395 6.35 -18.94 26.04
CA VAL A 395 5.36 -18.33 26.93
C VAL A 395 4.52 -17.29 26.18
N LEU A 396 3.29 -17.04 26.65
CA LEU A 396 2.37 -16.12 25.96
C LEU A 396 2.88 -14.68 25.84
N SER A 397 3.77 -14.22 26.73
CA SER A 397 4.41 -12.91 26.58
C SER A 397 5.34 -12.87 25.37
N GLN A 398 6.11 -13.94 25.12
CA GLN A 398 6.95 -14.04 23.91
C GLN A 398 6.11 -14.14 22.64
N VAL A 399 4.96 -14.82 22.73
CA VAL A 399 3.99 -14.86 21.62
C VAL A 399 3.46 -13.46 21.33
N TYR A 400 3.05 -12.71 22.34
CA TYR A 400 2.60 -11.33 22.20
C TYR A 400 3.65 -10.43 21.54
N GLU A 401 4.89 -10.47 22.04
CA GLU A 401 5.98 -9.67 21.49
C GLU A 401 6.26 -10.04 20.03
N TYR A 402 6.25 -11.32 19.68
CA TYR A 402 6.43 -11.76 18.29
C TYR A 402 5.31 -11.29 17.36
N LEU A 403 4.04 -11.34 17.81
CA LEU A 403 2.90 -10.84 17.04
C LEU A 403 3.01 -9.31 16.78
N LYS A 404 3.51 -8.53 17.73
CA LYS A 404 3.82 -7.12 17.51
C LYS A 404 5.03 -6.92 16.62
N TYR A 405 6.07 -7.75 16.75
CA TYR A 405 7.26 -7.71 15.91
C TYR A 405 6.88 -7.91 14.43
N VAL A 406 6.09 -8.93 14.08
CA VAL A 406 5.71 -9.20 12.69
C VAL A 406 4.78 -8.13 12.08
N THR A 407 4.21 -7.24 12.90
CA THR A 407 3.32 -6.16 12.44
C THR A 407 3.95 -4.76 12.51
N ARG A 408 5.20 -4.65 12.96
CA ARG A 408 5.95 -3.38 13.05
C ARG A 408 6.26 -2.76 11.67
N ILE A 409 6.62 -1.49 11.64
CA ILE A 409 7.11 -0.83 10.42
C ILE A 409 8.29 -1.60 9.79
N GLY A 410 8.29 -1.72 8.46
CA GLY A 410 9.32 -2.45 7.72
C GLY A 410 9.20 -3.98 7.77
N SER A 411 8.20 -4.53 8.47
CA SER A 411 7.96 -5.97 8.46
C SER A 411 7.44 -6.45 7.10
N THR A 412 8.19 -7.37 6.50
CA THR A 412 7.84 -8.07 5.25
C THR A 412 7.15 -9.41 5.49
N TYR A 413 6.77 -9.73 6.74
CA TYR A 413 6.09 -10.98 7.07
C TYR A 413 4.81 -11.12 6.25
N THR A 414 4.67 -12.22 5.50
CA THR A 414 3.49 -12.45 4.66
C THR A 414 2.31 -12.88 5.52
N MET A 415 1.27 -12.06 5.52
CA MET A 415 -0.04 -12.34 6.12
C MET A 415 -1.00 -12.85 5.05
N TYR A 416 -2.02 -13.59 5.46
CA TYR A 416 -3.02 -14.19 4.56
C TYR A 416 -4.45 -13.85 4.99
N PRO A 417 -4.79 -12.55 5.18
CA PRO A 417 -6.13 -12.16 5.53
C PRO A 417 -7.13 -12.58 4.45
N THR A 418 -8.38 -12.70 4.86
CA THR A 418 -9.50 -13.00 3.97
C THR A 418 -10.38 -11.78 3.82
N ALA A 419 -11.09 -11.66 2.70
CA ALA A 419 -12.06 -10.60 2.49
C ALA A 419 -13.30 -11.12 1.76
N THR A 420 -14.44 -10.50 2.04
CA THR A 420 -15.67 -10.65 1.26
C THR A 420 -15.96 -9.30 0.61
N ALA A 421 -15.66 -9.16 -0.68
CA ALA A 421 -16.00 -7.96 -1.44
C ALA A 421 -17.52 -7.82 -1.59
N GLN A 422 -18.03 -6.60 -1.75
CA GLN A 422 -19.46 -6.34 -1.93
C GLN A 422 -20.04 -7.19 -3.08
N GLY A 423 -21.04 -8.02 -2.79
CA GLY A 423 -21.63 -8.96 -3.76
C GLY A 423 -20.72 -10.09 -4.25
N GLY A 424 -19.49 -10.20 -3.72
CA GLY A 424 -18.49 -11.19 -4.09
C GLY A 424 -18.43 -12.40 -3.16
N ALA A 425 -17.68 -13.42 -3.58
CA ALA A 425 -17.31 -14.56 -2.75
C ALA A 425 -16.16 -14.20 -1.80
N ILE A 426 -15.92 -15.06 -0.79
CA ILE A 426 -14.73 -14.96 0.06
C ILE A 426 -13.49 -15.15 -0.82
N SER A 427 -12.51 -14.26 -0.68
CA SER A 427 -11.17 -14.36 -1.25
C SER A 427 -10.13 -14.25 -0.14
N PHE A 428 -8.89 -14.61 -0.48
CA PHE A 428 -7.74 -14.32 0.36
C PHE A 428 -6.66 -13.70 -0.51
N THR A 429 -5.95 -12.72 0.05
CA THR A 429 -4.83 -12.05 -0.61
C THR A 429 -3.70 -11.93 0.39
N THR A 430 -2.48 -11.84 -0.12
CA THR A 430 -1.33 -11.63 0.76
C THR A 430 -1.23 -10.15 1.14
N LYS A 431 -0.81 -9.89 2.38
CA LYS A 431 -0.51 -8.53 2.85
C LYS A 431 0.78 -8.56 3.66
N GLN A 432 1.59 -7.52 3.55
CA GLN A 432 2.76 -7.39 4.42
C GLN A 432 2.30 -7.13 5.87
N GLY A 433 3.01 -7.69 6.84
CA GLY A 433 2.65 -7.60 8.25
C GLY A 433 2.55 -6.16 8.75
N GLN A 434 3.37 -5.25 8.23
CA GLN A 434 3.28 -3.83 8.53
C GLN A 434 1.93 -3.19 8.15
N LEU A 435 1.19 -3.76 7.20
CA LEU A 435 -0.10 -3.23 6.72
C LEU A 435 -1.30 -4.03 7.28
N TYR A 436 -1.06 -5.07 8.07
CA TYR A 436 -2.11 -5.93 8.63
C TYR A 436 -2.90 -5.22 9.74
N ILE A 437 -4.23 -5.24 9.66
CA ILE A 437 -5.13 -4.64 10.67
C ILE A 437 -6.20 -5.59 11.22
N ARG A 438 -6.56 -6.65 10.48
CA ARG A 438 -7.60 -7.62 10.85
C ARG A 438 -7.51 -8.90 10.03
N ALA A 439 -7.97 -10.02 10.58
CA ALA A 439 -7.93 -11.33 9.92
C ALA A 439 -8.97 -11.53 8.79
N HIS A 440 -10.14 -10.91 8.92
CA HIS A 440 -11.20 -10.95 7.91
C HIS A 440 -11.84 -9.58 7.74
N GLU A 441 -12.14 -9.23 6.49
CA GLU A 441 -12.86 -8.02 6.13
C GLU A 441 -14.14 -8.36 5.35
N ASP A 442 -15.29 -7.97 5.89
CA ASP A 442 -16.59 -8.16 5.22
C ASP A 442 -17.14 -6.80 4.77
N ASN A 443 -17.03 -6.54 3.47
CA ASN A 443 -17.41 -5.29 2.81
C ASN A 443 -18.80 -5.37 2.16
N GLN A 444 -19.64 -6.31 2.60
CA GLN A 444 -21.04 -6.38 2.17
C GLN A 444 -21.86 -5.18 2.66
N THR A 445 -22.99 -4.88 2.00
CA THR A 445 -23.95 -3.87 2.47
C THR A 445 -24.55 -4.20 3.83
N THR A 446 -24.60 -5.48 4.17
CA THR A 446 -24.97 -6.00 5.49
C THR A 446 -23.93 -7.06 5.87
N PRO A 447 -22.81 -6.63 6.49
CA PRO A 447 -21.75 -7.55 6.89
C PRO A 447 -22.27 -8.61 7.85
N THR A 448 -21.90 -9.86 7.59
CA THR A 448 -22.19 -11.01 8.46
C THR A 448 -21.19 -11.12 9.60
N ASN A 449 -19.98 -10.56 9.43
CA ASN A 449 -18.94 -10.49 10.45
C ASN A 449 -17.90 -9.42 10.12
N THR A 450 -17.92 -8.28 10.81
CA THR A 450 -16.83 -7.31 10.74
C THR A 450 -16.02 -7.36 12.02
N PHE A 451 -14.75 -7.73 11.92
CA PHE A 451 -13.85 -7.66 13.06
C PHE A 451 -13.39 -6.22 13.26
N SER A 452 -13.53 -5.71 14.48
CA SER A 452 -13.06 -4.37 14.82
C SER A 452 -11.56 -4.44 15.09
N PRO A 453 -10.73 -3.70 14.33
CA PRO A 453 -9.28 -3.72 14.53
C PRO A 453 -8.89 -3.34 15.96
N VAL A 454 -8.01 -4.14 16.57
CA VAL A 454 -7.36 -3.78 17.84
C VAL A 454 -6.11 -2.97 17.52
N LYS A 455 -6.24 -1.64 17.50
CA LYS A 455 -5.18 -0.75 17.00
C LYS A 455 -3.85 -0.91 17.74
N ALA A 456 -3.92 -0.96 19.08
CA ALA A 456 -2.77 -1.05 19.98
C ALA A 456 -1.87 -2.27 19.75
N SER A 457 -2.44 -3.37 19.25
CA SER A 457 -1.73 -4.60 18.92
C SER A 457 -2.65 -5.47 18.05
N PRO A 458 -2.36 -5.60 16.73
CA PRO A 458 -3.32 -6.12 15.75
C PRO A 458 -3.91 -7.50 16.04
N PHE A 459 -3.16 -8.38 16.70
CA PHE A 459 -3.62 -9.73 17.02
C PHE A 459 -4.28 -9.85 18.40
N GLY A 460 -4.22 -8.81 19.24
CA GLY A 460 -4.74 -8.84 20.61
C GLY A 460 -3.82 -8.18 21.64
N THR A 461 -4.30 -8.08 22.87
CA THR A 461 -3.60 -7.44 23.99
C THR A 461 -3.11 -8.46 25.02
N PHE A 462 -2.06 -8.13 25.75
CA PHE A 462 -1.55 -8.95 26.85
C PHE A 462 -1.70 -8.19 28.17
N ALA A 463 -2.34 -8.81 29.16
CA ALA A 463 -2.50 -8.23 30.49
C ALA A 463 -2.60 -9.32 31.57
N GLY A 464 -1.89 -9.13 32.69
CA GLY A 464 -1.98 -10.03 33.85
C GLY A 464 -1.61 -11.48 33.56
N GLY A 465 -0.65 -11.71 32.66
CA GLY A 465 -0.24 -13.06 32.25
C GLY A 465 -1.18 -13.75 31.25
N LYS A 466 -2.23 -13.06 30.80
CA LYS A 466 -3.22 -13.56 29.84
C LYS A 466 -3.13 -12.81 28.53
N PHE A 467 -3.21 -13.57 27.45
CA PHE A 467 -3.35 -13.02 26.11
C PHE A 467 -4.84 -12.97 25.73
N PHE A 468 -5.30 -11.79 25.33
CA PHE A 468 -6.66 -11.53 24.88
C PHE A 468 -6.61 -11.27 23.38
N GLY A 469 -6.89 -12.30 22.59
CA GLY A 469 -6.95 -12.18 21.13
C GLY A 469 -7.95 -11.13 20.70
N ALA A 470 -7.63 -10.42 19.62
CA ALA A 470 -8.63 -9.63 18.89
C ALA A 470 -9.81 -10.56 18.61
N ARG A 471 -11.02 -10.20 19.02
CA ARG A 471 -12.18 -11.11 18.95
C ARG A 471 -12.88 -10.96 17.59
N PRO A 472 -13.28 -12.06 16.94
CA PRO A 472 -13.09 -13.50 17.21
C PRO A 472 -11.91 -14.08 16.39
N GLU A 473 -10.78 -13.40 16.40
CA GLU A 473 -9.71 -13.58 15.43
C GLU A 473 -8.71 -14.66 15.81
N LEU A 474 -8.47 -14.95 17.10
CA LEU A 474 -7.29 -15.73 17.50
C LEU A 474 -7.55 -16.93 18.42
N SER A 475 -7.03 -18.09 18.01
CA SER A 475 -6.77 -19.26 18.86
C SER A 475 -5.27 -19.33 19.17
N ALA A 476 -4.85 -19.58 20.41
CA ALA A 476 -3.46 -19.87 20.77
C ALA A 476 -3.37 -21.28 21.38
N ASP A 477 -2.77 -22.21 20.63
CA ASP A 477 -2.63 -23.62 21.03
C ASP A 477 -1.24 -23.92 21.60
#